data_AF-A0A954QQZ6-F1
#
_entry.id   AF-A0A954QQZ6-F1
#
_cell.length_a   1.000
_cell.length_b   1.000
_cell.length_c   1.000
_cell.angle_alpha   90.00
_cell.angle_beta   90.00
_cell.angle_gamma   90.00
#
_symmetry.space_group_name_H-M   'P 1'
#
loop_
_entity.id
_entity.type
_entity.pdbx_description
1 polymer ?
#
loop_
_entity_poly.entity_id
_entity_poly.type
_entity_poly.pdbx_seq_one_letter_code
_entity_poly.pdbx_strand_id
1 'polypeptide(L)'
;TAYLTRRIEIPLIVDADTGFGDVMNVERTVIELEAAGAAAIQLEDQELPKRCGHLSGKTLVSIDEMAAKIAAAANARKDKSLIIIARTDARGVDGFDAAVARAERYIEAGADWIFPEALASADEFRKFSEIITMPLMANMTEFGKSPLLSFEELEDLGYAAVLYPVTLLRVAMKAAEAVLQHLAVDGTQREVLDLMQTRQELYDLIEYEDFEERDRSYFGGETDE
;
A
#
# COMPACT_ATOMS: atom_id res chain seq x y z
N THR A 1 1.41 11.23 1.49
CA THR A 1 0.04 11.28 0.95
C THR A 1 -0.19 12.53 0.09
N ALA A 2 -0.34 13.73 0.67
CA ALA A 2 -0.73 14.94 -0.07
C ALA A 2 0.15 15.30 -1.30
N TYR A 3 1.45 15.00 -1.26
CA TYR A 3 2.34 15.21 -2.42
C TYR A 3 1.92 14.38 -3.64
N LEU A 4 1.53 13.12 -3.42
CA LEU A 4 1.13 12.20 -4.48
C LEU A 4 -0.28 12.50 -4.99
N THR A 5 -1.26 12.58 -4.07
CA THR A 5 -2.69 12.74 -4.38
C THR A 5 -3.03 14.06 -5.08
N ARG A 6 -2.18 15.08 -4.98
CA ARG A 6 -2.33 16.34 -5.73
C ARG A 6 -1.84 16.26 -7.18
N ARG A 7 -1.21 15.15 -7.58
CA ARG A 7 -0.60 14.97 -8.90
C ARG A 7 -1.10 13.74 -9.65
N ILE A 8 -1.79 12.83 -8.98
CA ILE A 8 -2.33 11.61 -9.60
C ILE A 8 -3.83 11.55 -9.38
N GLU A 9 -4.56 11.03 -10.38
CA GLU A 9 -5.99 10.73 -10.27
C GLU A 9 -6.25 9.32 -9.72
N ILE A 10 -5.20 8.48 -9.67
CA ILE A 10 -5.27 7.10 -9.19
C ILE A 10 -5.55 7.11 -7.67
N PRO A 11 -6.58 6.39 -7.18
CA PRO A 11 -6.89 6.28 -5.76
C PRO A 11 -5.69 5.75 -4.96
N LEU A 12 -5.30 6.46 -3.89
CA LEU A 12 -4.16 6.10 -3.06
C LEU A 12 -4.59 5.38 -1.78
N ILE A 13 -4.10 4.15 -1.60
CA ILE A 13 -4.19 3.40 -0.34
C ILE A 13 -2.96 3.76 0.51
N VAL A 14 -3.18 4.08 1.79
CA VAL A 14 -2.11 4.46 2.73
C VAL A 14 -2.01 3.45 3.87
N ASP A 15 -0.83 2.88 4.06
CA ASP A 15 -0.47 2.15 5.27
C ASP A 15 -0.29 3.14 6.43
N ALA A 16 -1.21 3.11 7.39
CA ALA A 16 -1.19 3.94 8.59
C ALA A 16 -0.72 3.17 9.83
N ASP A 17 -0.05 2.03 9.65
CA ASP A 17 0.54 1.25 10.73
C ASP A 17 -0.55 0.92 11.79
N THR A 18 -0.25 1.07 13.07
CA THR A 18 -1.18 0.93 14.20
C THR A 18 -2.03 2.18 14.47
N GLY A 19 -2.02 3.18 13.57
CA GLY A 19 -2.72 4.46 13.70
C GLY A 19 -2.00 5.51 14.55
N PHE A 20 -0.68 5.37 14.70
CA PHE A 20 0.22 6.31 15.37
C PHE A 20 -0.18 6.65 16.83
N GLY A 21 -0.77 5.68 17.54
CA GLY A 21 -1.11 5.78 18.96
C GLY A 21 -2.33 4.95 19.34
N ASP A 22 -3.12 5.49 20.27
CA ASP A 22 -4.38 4.89 20.74
C ASP A 22 -5.58 5.40 19.92
N VAL A 23 -6.80 5.04 20.29
CA VAL A 23 -8.05 5.37 19.57
C VAL A 23 -8.18 6.84 19.16
N MET A 24 -7.82 7.80 20.03
CA MET A 24 -7.87 9.23 19.69
C MET A 24 -6.82 9.64 18.64
N ASN A 25 -5.67 8.96 18.63
CA ASN A 25 -4.65 9.15 17.60
C ASN A 25 -5.10 8.55 16.26
N VAL A 26 -5.80 7.42 16.29
CA VAL A 26 -6.40 6.81 15.10
C VAL A 26 -7.41 7.76 14.47
N GLU A 27 -8.32 8.35 15.24
CA GLU A 27 -9.28 9.34 14.72
C GLU A 27 -8.57 10.50 14.03
N ARG A 28 -7.55 11.07 14.69
CA ARG A 28 -6.76 12.14 14.10
C ARG A 28 -6.06 11.68 12.82
N THR A 29 -5.48 10.49 12.81
CA THR A 29 -4.79 9.92 11.65
C THR A 29 -5.73 9.80 10.46
N VAL A 30 -6.95 9.31 10.66
CA VAL A 30 -7.96 9.21 9.60
C VAL A 30 -8.30 10.58 9.05
N ILE A 31 -8.58 11.56 9.91
CA ILE A 31 -8.93 12.93 9.49
C ILE A 31 -7.81 13.56 8.66
N GLU A 32 -6.56 13.41 9.08
CA GLU A 32 -5.40 14.01 8.40
C GLU A 32 -5.10 13.30 7.06
N LEU A 33 -5.21 11.97 7.01
CA LEU A 33 -5.00 11.21 5.78
C LEU A 33 -6.12 11.42 4.76
N GLU A 34 -7.37 11.50 5.22
CA GLU A 34 -8.53 11.88 4.41
C GLU A 34 -8.36 13.29 3.83
N ALA A 35 -7.99 14.28 4.66
CA ALA A 35 -7.71 15.64 4.20
C ALA A 35 -6.52 15.71 3.22
N ALA A 36 -5.58 14.77 3.33
CA ALA A 36 -4.48 14.62 2.40
C ALA A 36 -4.85 13.88 1.10
N GLY A 37 -6.11 13.44 0.93
CA GLY A 37 -6.64 12.81 -0.28
C GLY A 37 -6.43 11.29 -0.36
N ALA A 38 -6.20 10.60 0.76
CA ALA A 38 -6.20 9.14 0.76
C ALA A 38 -7.59 8.61 0.33
N ALA A 39 -7.61 7.56 -0.48
CA ALA A 39 -8.83 6.86 -0.88
C ALA A 39 -9.12 5.64 0.03
N ALA A 40 -8.07 5.08 0.63
CA ALA A 40 -8.19 4.05 1.65
C ALA A 40 -7.08 4.16 2.69
N ILE A 41 -7.35 3.69 3.90
CA ILE A 41 -6.39 3.67 5.02
C ILE A 41 -6.35 2.26 5.58
N GLN A 42 -5.15 1.69 5.65
CA GLN A 42 -4.88 0.39 6.29
C GLN A 42 -4.39 0.60 7.72
N LEU A 43 -4.99 -0.13 8.67
CA LEU A 43 -4.56 -0.20 10.07
C LEU A 43 -4.24 -1.65 10.47
N GLU A 44 -3.18 -1.87 11.24
CA GLU A 44 -2.71 -3.21 11.64
C GLU A 44 -2.75 -3.46 13.16
N ASP A 45 -2.91 -4.73 13.55
CA ASP A 45 -3.14 -5.18 14.93
C ASP A 45 -1.87 -5.51 15.73
N GLN A 46 -0.70 -5.05 15.27
CA GLN A 46 0.56 -5.23 15.97
C GLN A 46 0.67 -4.33 17.21
N GLU A 47 1.38 -4.82 18.22
CA GLU A 47 1.79 -4.01 19.37
C GLU A 47 3.03 -3.16 19.02
N LEU A 48 3.11 -1.93 19.57
CA LEU A 48 4.28 -1.07 19.38
C LEU A 48 5.43 -1.46 20.33
N PRO A 49 6.70 -1.46 19.87
CA PRO A 49 7.15 -1.17 18.50
C PRO A 49 6.88 -2.32 17.53
N LYS A 50 6.22 -2.00 16.42
CA LYS A 50 5.80 -2.99 15.40
C LYS A 50 6.98 -3.51 14.58
N ARG A 51 6.76 -4.64 13.90
CA ARG A 51 7.74 -5.25 12.98
C ARG A 51 7.10 -5.52 11.61
N CYS A 52 7.94 -5.75 10.60
CA CYS A 52 7.44 -6.17 9.28
C CYS A 52 6.69 -7.51 9.37
N GLY A 53 5.54 -7.63 8.69
CA GLY A 53 4.64 -8.79 8.77
C GLY A 53 5.27 -10.14 8.40
N HIS A 54 6.33 -10.14 7.60
CA HIS A 54 7.06 -11.37 7.25
C HIS A 54 8.18 -11.76 8.23
N LEU A 55 8.50 -10.92 9.21
CA LEU A 55 9.51 -11.22 10.24
C LEU A 55 8.92 -12.05 11.39
N SER A 56 9.80 -12.66 12.20
CA SER A 56 9.43 -13.38 13.42
C SER A 56 9.41 -12.47 14.67
N GLY A 57 8.73 -12.92 15.72
CA GLY A 57 8.67 -12.22 17.00
C GLY A 57 7.77 -10.98 16.99
N LYS A 58 6.67 -11.02 16.24
CA LYS A 58 5.59 -10.03 16.30
C LYS A 58 4.71 -10.34 17.52
N THR A 59 4.23 -9.30 18.18
CA THR A 59 3.17 -9.39 19.18
C THR A 59 1.98 -8.57 18.71
N LEU A 60 0.78 -9.01 19.09
CA LEU A 60 -0.47 -8.38 18.68
C LEU A 60 -1.16 -7.80 19.89
N VAL A 61 -1.87 -6.69 19.68
CA VAL A 61 -2.81 -6.20 20.68
C VAL A 61 -4.00 -7.16 20.79
N SER A 62 -4.79 -6.98 21.85
CA SER A 62 -6.02 -7.75 22.00
C SER A 62 -6.97 -7.50 20.83
N ILE A 63 -7.80 -8.48 20.50
CA ILE A 63 -8.80 -8.37 19.43
C ILE A 63 -9.75 -7.18 19.66
N ASP A 64 -10.13 -6.92 20.91
CA ASP A 64 -11.03 -5.83 21.27
C ASP A 64 -10.34 -4.45 21.21
N GLU A 65 -9.06 -4.36 21.52
CA GLU A 65 -8.29 -3.13 21.35
C GLU A 65 -8.22 -2.74 19.86
N MET A 66 -7.87 -3.69 18.99
CA MET A 66 -7.85 -3.41 17.55
C MET A 66 -9.25 -3.08 17.03
N ALA A 67 -10.28 -3.80 17.47
CA ALA A 67 -11.65 -3.50 17.09
C ALA A 67 -12.08 -2.09 17.53
N ALA A 68 -11.66 -1.63 18.71
CA ALA A 68 -11.91 -0.25 19.14
C ALA A 68 -11.22 0.77 18.22
N LYS A 69 -9.98 0.50 17.76
CA LYS A 69 -9.27 1.35 16.79
C LYS A 69 -9.97 1.38 15.43
N ILE A 70 -10.43 0.23 14.92
CA ILE A 70 -11.21 0.16 13.68
C ILE A 70 -12.52 0.95 13.79
N ALA A 71 -13.25 0.80 14.91
CA ALA A 71 -14.46 1.57 15.14
C ALA A 71 -14.20 3.09 15.21
N ALA A 72 -13.11 3.50 15.87
CA ALA A 72 -12.68 4.91 15.89
C ALA A 72 -12.37 5.42 14.48
N ALA A 73 -11.65 4.63 13.67
CA ALA A 73 -11.34 4.98 12.28
C ALA A 73 -12.59 5.13 11.41
N ALA A 74 -13.51 4.15 11.47
CA ALA A 74 -14.75 4.13 10.70
C ALA A 74 -15.70 5.28 11.09
N ASN A 75 -15.68 5.71 12.36
CA ASN A 75 -16.46 6.85 12.85
C ASN A 75 -15.83 8.21 12.49
N ALA A 76 -14.51 8.30 12.43
CA ALA A 76 -13.79 9.55 12.17
C ALA A 76 -13.90 10.03 10.71
N ARG A 77 -14.05 9.12 9.72
CA ARG A 77 -14.15 9.49 8.29
C ARG A 77 -15.37 10.39 8.03
N LYS A 78 -15.12 11.50 7.33
CA LYS A 78 -16.18 12.43 6.89
C LYS A 78 -16.87 11.93 5.63
N ASP A 79 -16.08 11.50 4.66
CA ASP A 79 -16.53 10.86 3.44
C ASP A 79 -16.75 9.36 3.69
N LYS A 80 -17.93 8.86 3.33
CA LYS A 80 -18.26 7.45 3.47
C LYS A 80 -17.68 6.59 2.35
N SER A 81 -17.12 7.18 1.30
CA SER A 81 -16.34 6.44 0.31
C SER A 81 -14.90 6.17 0.73
N LEU A 82 -14.38 6.82 1.78
CA LEU A 82 -13.06 6.50 2.32
C LEU A 82 -13.07 5.09 2.91
N ILE A 83 -12.27 4.18 2.36
CA ILE A 83 -12.21 2.78 2.77
C ILE A 83 -11.28 2.58 3.98
N ILE A 84 -11.78 1.91 5.02
CA ILE A 84 -10.97 1.46 6.16
C ILE A 84 -10.64 -0.02 5.98
N ILE A 85 -9.35 -0.32 5.81
CA ILE A 85 -8.83 -1.67 5.64
C ILE A 85 -8.25 -2.14 6.97
N ALA A 86 -8.80 -3.22 7.53
CA ALA A 86 -8.22 -3.84 8.72
C ALA A 86 -7.24 -4.93 8.31
N ARG A 87 -5.96 -4.73 8.63
CA ARG A 87 -4.90 -5.72 8.47
C ARG A 87 -4.76 -6.54 9.75
N THR A 88 -4.62 -7.86 9.61
CA THR A 88 -4.27 -8.74 10.71
C THR A 88 -3.00 -9.51 10.44
N ASP A 89 -2.07 -9.48 11.39
CA ASP A 89 -0.82 -10.23 11.38
C ASP A 89 -0.91 -11.58 12.12
N ALA A 90 -2.11 -11.92 12.60
CA ALA A 90 -2.40 -13.08 13.46
C ALA A 90 -2.09 -14.43 12.85
N ARG A 91 -2.15 -14.57 11.52
CA ARG A 91 -1.78 -15.85 10.90
C ARG A 91 -0.35 -16.26 11.26
N GLY A 92 0.57 -15.30 11.31
CA GLY A 92 1.98 -15.55 11.63
C GLY A 92 2.29 -15.67 13.12
N VAL A 93 1.33 -15.37 14.01
CA VAL A 93 1.51 -15.32 15.47
C VAL A 93 0.67 -16.39 16.16
N ASP A 94 -0.65 -16.34 15.96
CA ASP A 94 -1.64 -17.16 16.67
C ASP A 94 -2.29 -18.25 15.78
N GLY A 95 -2.08 -18.18 14.46
CA GLY A 95 -2.55 -19.18 13.50
C GLY A 95 -3.74 -18.73 12.64
N PHE A 96 -4.21 -19.62 11.77
CA PHE A 96 -5.25 -19.31 10.77
C PHE A 96 -6.60 -18.96 11.42
N ASP A 97 -7.09 -19.80 12.34
CA ASP A 97 -8.39 -19.59 12.99
C ASP A 97 -8.43 -18.28 13.79
N ALA A 98 -7.30 -17.89 14.40
CA ALA A 98 -7.18 -16.62 15.10
C ALA A 98 -7.25 -15.42 14.14
N ALA A 99 -6.67 -15.53 12.94
CA ALA A 99 -6.77 -14.50 11.91
C ALA A 99 -8.21 -14.35 11.40
N VAL A 100 -8.93 -15.46 11.22
CA VAL A 100 -10.35 -15.45 10.84
C VAL A 100 -11.20 -14.77 11.93
N ALA A 101 -11.07 -15.19 13.19
CA ALA A 101 -11.85 -14.61 14.29
C ALA A 101 -11.59 -13.10 14.45
N ARG A 102 -10.34 -12.66 14.26
CA ARG A 102 -9.98 -11.24 14.24
C ARG A 102 -10.61 -10.50 13.07
N ALA A 103 -10.55 -11.05 11.86
CA ALA A 103 -11.18 -10.45 10.69
C ALA A 103 -12.68 -10.27 10.88
N GLU A 104 -13.41 -11.29 11.34
CA GLU A 104 -14.85 -11.19 11.64
C GLU A 104 -15.14 -10.06 12.63
N ARG A 105 -14.36 -10.00 13.73
CA ARG A 105 -14.53 -8.96 14.74
C ARG A 105 -14.20 -7.56 14.24
N TYR A 106 -13.25 -7.42 13.32
CA TYR A 106 -12.90 -6.13 12.70
C TYR A 106 -13.98 -5.69 11.71
N ILE A 107 -14.62 -6.62 11.00
CA ILE A 107 -15.80 -6.33 10.16
C ILE A 107 -16.94 -5.82 11.03
N GLU A 108 -17.25 -6.48 12.15
CA GLU A 108 -18.28 -6.02 13.10
C GLU A 108 -17.98 -4.61 13.65
N ALA A 109 -16.70 -4.26 13.79
CA ALA A 109 -16.26 -2.94 14.23
C ALA A 109 -16.34 -1.85 13.15
N GLY A 110 -16.59 -2.22 11.89
CA GLY A 110 -16.76 -1.28 10.78
C GLY A 110 -15.61 -1.24 9.78
N ALA A 111 -14.75 -2.25 9.73
CA ALA A 111 -13.81 -2.40 8.61
C ALA A 111 -14.57 -2.66 7.30
N ASP A 112 -14.22 -1.93 6.24
CA ASP A 112 -14.84 -2.12 4.93
C ASP A 112 -14.14 -3.25 4.15
N TRP A 113 -12.83 -3.42 4.36
CA TRP A 113 -11.99 -4.42 3.68
C TRP A 113 -11.09 -5.12 4.70
N ILE A 114 -10.70 -6.36 4.42
CA ILE A 114 -9.78 -7.14 5.25
C ILE A 114 -8.49 -7.46 4.48
N PHE A 115 -7.36 -7.30 5.17
CA PHE A 115 -6.04 -7.67 4.68
C PHE A 115 -5.42 -8.73 5.60
N PRO A 116 -5.57 -10.03 5.29
CA PRO A 116 -4.91 -11.10 6.04
C PRO A 116 -3.43 -11.18 5.63
N GLU A 117 -2.51 -10.91 6.56
CA GLU A 117 -1.09 -10.97 6.28
C GLU A 117 -0.54 -12.40 6.41
N ALA A 118 0.42 -12.73 5.54
CA ALA A 118 1.22 -13.96 5.59
C ALA A 118 0.43 -15.29 5.60
N LEU A 119 -0.65 -15.41 4.83
CA LEU A 119 -1.27 -16.70 4.52
C LEU A 119 -0.26 -17.63 3.82
N ALA A 120 -0.19 -18.87 4.27
CA ALA A 120 0.95 -19.76 4.00
C ALA A 120 0.86 -20.55 2.69
N SER A 121 -0.32 -20.62 2.07
CA SER A 121 -0.54 -21.38 0.84
C SER A 121 -1.79 -20.91 0.10
N ALA A 122 -1.89 -21.19 -1.21
CA ALA A 122 -3.10 -20.92 -1.98
C ALA A 122 -4.37 -21.55 -1.39
N ASP A 123 -4.23 -22.66 -0.65
CA ASP A 123 -5.35 -23.28 0.08
C ASP A 123 -5.81 -22.45 1.27
N GLU A 124 -4.89 -21.79 1.99
CA GLU A 124 -5.27 -20.84 3.03
C GLU A 124 -5.93 -19.58 2.45
N PHE A 125 -5.42 -19.06 1.32
CA PHE A 125 -6.08 -17.96 0.60
C PHE A 125 -7.54 -18.32 0.25
N ARG A 126 -7.75 -19.52 -0.35
CA ARG A 126 -9.09 -20.03 -0.68
C ARG A 126 -10.01 -20.14 0.55
N LYS A 127 -9.53 -20.79 1.60
CA LYS A 127 -10.33 -20.99 2.82
C LYS A 127 -10.68 -19.67 3.48
N PHE A 128 -9.75 -18.71 3.47
CA PHE A 128 -9.98 -17.40 4.08
C PHE A 128 -11.06 -16.63 3.31
N SER A 129 -11.04 -16.66 1.98
CA SER A 129 -12.05 -16.01 1.14
C SER A 129 -13.41 -16.72 1.13
N GLU A 130 -13.45 -18.03 1.36
CA GLU A 130 -14.71 -18.77 1.56
C GLU A 130 -15.42 -18.39 2.87
N ILE A 131 -14.66 -18.00 3.91
CA ILE A 131 -15.20 -17.63 5.22
C ILE A 131 -15.50 -16.13 5.29
N ILE A 132 -14.54 -15.29 4.88
CA ILE A 132 -14.66 -13.82 4.94
C ILE A 132 -15.20 -13.29 3.63
N THR A 133 -16.47 -12.90 3.64
CA THR A 133 -17.21 -12.43 2.44
C THR A 133 -17.00 -10.95 2.11
N MET A 134 -16.30 -10.20 2.97
CA MET A 134 -15.92 -8.81 2.71
C MET A 134 -14.75 -8.73 1.71
N PRO A 135 -14.59 -7.62 0.97
CA PRO A 135 -13.47 -7.46 0.05
C PRO A 135 -12.12 -7.74 0.72
N LEU A 136 -11.33 -8.61 0.09
CA LEU A 136 -10.02 -9.03 0.59
C LEU A 136 -8.89 -8.43 -0.24
N MET A 137 -7.84 -8.00 0.46
CA MET A 137 -6.57 -7.60 -0.15
C MET A 137 -5.49 -8.66 0.12
N ALA A 138 -4.74 -9.03 -0.92
CA ALA A 138 -3.60 -9.91 -0.82
C ALA A 138 -2.29 -9.14 -0.99
N ASN A 139 -1.29 -9.42 -0.15
CA ASN A 139 0.05 -8.85 -0.26
C ASN A 139 1.00 -9.83 -0.95
N MET A 140 1.48 -9.47 -2.14
CA MET A 140 2.41 -10.25 -2.95
C MET A 140 3.83 -9.66 -2.90
N THR A 141 4.31 -9.34 -1.70
CA THR A 141 5.69 -8.91 -1.50
C THR A 141 6.69 -10.05 -1.71
N GLU A 142 7.84 -9.70 -2.27
CA GLU A 142 8.92 -10.64 -2.54
C GLU A 142 9.70 -10.99 -1.26
N PHE A 143 10.38 -12.14 -1.29
CA PHE A 143 11.26 -12.62 -0.22
C PHE A 143 10.55 -12.78 1.13
N GLY A 144 9.23 -12.96 1.10
CA GLY A 144 8.38 -13.19 2.26
C GLY A 144 8.14 -14.68 2.53
N LYS A 145 7.09 -14.94 3.30
CA LYS A 145 6.64 -16.30 3.67
C LYS A 145 5.57 -16.85 2.73
N SER A 146 4.74 -15.98 2.16
CA SER A 146 3.64 -16.36 1.28
C SER A 146 4.16 -16.75 -0.11
N PRO A 147 3.48 -17.67 -0.81
CA PRO A 147 3.74 -17.91 -2.22
C PRO A 147 3.44 -16.65 -3.04
N LEU A 148 4.17 -16.44 -4.12
CA LEU A 148 3.86 -15.40 -5.09
C LEU A 148 2.81 -15.93 -6.06
N LEU A 149 1.55 -15.53 -5.82
CA LEU A 149 0.43 -15.84 -6.69
C LEU A 149 0.24 -14.72 -7.73
N SER A 150 -0.26 -15.07 -8.92
CA SER A 150 -0.64 -14.08 -9.93
C SER A 150 -1.92 -13.35 -9.53
N PHE A 151 -2.20 -12.21 -10.18
CA PHE A 151 -3.45 -11.50 -9.91
C PHE A 151 -4.67 -12.30 -10.40
N GLU A 152 -4.53 -13.09 -11.47
CA GLU A 152 -5.58 -14.00 -11.96
C GLU A 152 -5.84 -15.14 -10.97
N GLU A 153 -4.77 -15.74 -10.41
CA GLU A 153 -4.93 -16.77 -9.38
C GLU A 153 -5.64 -16.21 -8.13
N LEU A 154 -5.37 -14.97 -7.77
CA LEU A 154 -6.02 -14.30 -6.62
C LEU A 154 -7.46 -13.90 -6.94
N GLU A 155 -7.74 -13.47 -8.16
CA GLU A 155 -9.09 -13.17 -8.65
C GLU A 155 -9.97 -14.44 -8.63
N ASP A 156 -9.46 -15.57 -9.12
CA ASP A 156 -10.13 -16.88 -9.07
C ASP A 156 -10.42 -17.34 -7.63
N LEU A 157 -9.59 -16.90 -6.67
CA LEU A 157 -9.77 -17.15 -5.25
C LEU A 157 -10.70 -16.13 -4.56
N GLY A 158 -11.19 -15.11 -5.26
CA GLY A 158 -12.14 -14.13 -4.72
C GLY A 158 -11.50 -12.92 -4.03
N TYR A 159 -10.21 -12.65 -4.24
CA TYR A 159 -9.57 -11.44 -3.72
C TYR A 159 -9.87 -10.23 -4.59
N ALA A 160 -10.20 -9.10 -3.94
CA ALA A 160 -10.61 -7.88 -4.61
C ALA A 160 -9.43 -6.98 -5.01
N ALA A 161 -8.26 -7.16 -4.38
CA ALA A 161 -7.07 -6.37 -4.66
C ALA A 161 -5.77 -7.14 -4.38
N VAL A 162 -4.74 -6.80 -5.15
CA VAL A 162 -3.37 -7.31 -4.98
C VAL A 162 -2.44 -6.13 -4.73
N LEU A 163 -1.67 -6.22 -3.65
CA LEU A 163 -0.68 -5.24 -3.25
C LEU A 163 0.72 -5.74 -3.62
N TYR A 164 1.44 -4.92 -4.39
CA TYR A 164 2.85 -5.06 -4.71
C TYR A 164 3.64 -3.94 -4.00
N PRO A 165 3.92 -4.07 -2.69
CA PRO A 165 4.21 -2.91 -1.86
C PRO A 165 5.56 -2.25 -2.17
N VAL A 166 6.57 -3.04 -2.58
CA VAL A 166 7.95 -2.55 -2.77
C VAL A 166 8.63 -3.11 -4.01
N THR A 167 7.91 -3.78 -4.91
CA THR A 167 8.46 -4.41 -6.14
C THR A 167 9.27 -3.42 -6.98
N LEU A 168 8.64 -2.30 -7.35
CA LEU A 168 9.29 -1.26 -8.16
C LEU A 168 10.46 -0.59 -7.42
N LEU A 169 10.34 -0.38 -6.11
CA LEU A 169 11.42 0.17 -5.30
C LEU A 169 12.64 -0.76 -5.30
N ARG A 170 12.44 -2.07 -5.14
CA ARG A 170 13.54 -3.06 -5.18
C ARG A 170 14.22 -3.08 -6.55
N VAL A 171 13.45 -3.04 -7.63
CA VAL A 171 13.98 -2.98 -9.00
C VAL A 171 14.78 -1.69 -9.22
N ALA A 172 14.21 -0.54 -8.88
CA ALA A 172 14.87 0.76 -9.02
C ALA A 172 16.19 0.82 -8.23
N MET A 173 16.18 0.32 -6.99
CA MET A 173 17.40 0.29 -6.17
C MET A 173 18.47 -0.64 -6.74
N LYS A 174 18.08 -1.77 -7.33
CA LYS A 174 19.03 -2.70 -7.95
C LYS A 174 19.64 -2.12 -9.23
N ALA A 175 18.86 -1.42 -10.04
CA ALA A 175 19.35 -0.71 -11.22
C ALA A 175 20.32 0.42 -10.83
N ALA A 176 19.96 1.22 -9.80
CA ALA A 176 20.84 2.26 -9.28
C ALA A 176 22.18 1.70 -8.78
N GLU A 177 22.16 0.58 -8.06
CA GLU A 177 23.38 -0.12 -7.62
C GLU A 177 24.28 -0.50 -8.82
N ALA A 178 23.70 -1.08 -9.88
CA ALA A 178 24.44 -1.49 -11.07
C ALA A 178 25.09 -0.28 -11.79
N VAL A 179 24.35 0.83 -11.94
CA VAL A 179 24.86 2.06 -12.55
C VAL A 179 26.00 2.66 -11.72
N LEU A 180 25.87 2.67 -10.39
CA LEU A 180 26.93 3.17 -9.50
C LEU A 180 28.20 2.31 -9.56
N GLN A 181 28.06 0.99 -9.71
CA GLN A 181 29.20 0.08 -9.89
C GLN A 181 29.94 0.37 -11.20
N HIS A 182 29.22 0.56 -12.31
CA HIS A 182 29.83 0.96 -13.58
C HIS A 182 30.54 2.31 -13.49
N LEU A 183 29.89 3.32 -12.89
CA LEU A 183 30.50 4.64 -12.69
C LEU A 183 31.78 4.59 -11.85
N ALA A 184 31.82 3.74 -10.82
CA ALA A 184 32.99 3.60 -9.95
C ALA A 184 34.20 2.96 -10.66
N VAL A 185 33.98 2.09 -11.65
CA VAL A 185 35.03 1.38 -12.39
C VAL A 185 35.45 2.15 -13.64
N ASP A 186 34.47 2.58 -14.45
CA ASP A 186 34.69 3.13 -15.78
C ASP A 186 34.81 4.66 -15.77
N GLY A 187 34.35 5.32 -14.71
CA GLY A 187 34.31 6.78 -14.59
C GLY A 187 33.29 7.45 -15.53
N THR A 188 32.39 6.68 -16.14
CA THR A 188 31.41 7.14 -17.13
C THR A 188 30.21 6.20 -17.21
N GLN A 189 29.04 6.71 -17.60
CA GLN A 189 27.77 5.96 -17.72
C GLN A 189 27.48 5.42 -19.13
N ARG A 190 28.42 5.50 -20.07
CA ARG A 190 28.19 5.19 -21.50
C ARG A 190 27.62 3.79 -21.74
N GLU A 191 28.05 2.80 -20.98
CA GLU A 191 27.66 1.40 -21.16
C GLU A 191 26.34 1.03 -20.47
N VAL A 192 25.68 2.00 -19.80
CA VAL A 192 24.44 1.76 -19.03
C VAL A 192 23.31 2.71 -19.43
N LEU A 193 23.42 3.37 -20.59
CA LEU A 193 22.38 4.28 -21.10
C LEU A 193 21.04 3.56 -21.29
N ASP A 194 21.09 2.29 -21.69
CA ASP A 194 19.95 1.42 -21.98
C ASP A 194 19.07 1.15 -20.74
N LEU A 195 19.61 1.39 -19.55
CA LEU A 195 18.91 1.22 -18.27
C LEU A 195 18.17 2.49 -17.82
N MET A 196 18.37 3.61 -18.51
CA MET A 196 17.86 4.91 -18.09
C MET A 196 16.56 5.25 -18.81
N GLN A 197 15.65 5.87 -18.07
CA GLN A 197 14.56 6.63 -18.69
C GLN A 197 15.18 7.77 -19.51
N THR A 198 14.81 7.86 -20.78
CA THR A 198 15.23 8.94 -21.67
C THR A 198 14.60 10.27 -21.27
N ARG A 199 15.15 11.37 -21.77
CA ARG A 199 14.58 12.70 -21.52
C ARG A 199 13.17 12.85 -22.10
N GLN A 200 12.91 12.27 -23.27
CA GLN A 200 11.58 12.33 -23.88
C GLN A 200 10.57 11.53 -23.06
N GLU A 201 10.89 10.29 -22.66
CA GLU A 201 10.00 9.49 -21.79
C GLU A 201 9.69 10.19 -20.47
N LEU A 202 10.65 10.94 -19.90
CA LEU A 202 10.39 11.75 -18.71
C LEU A 202 9.44 12.91 -19.00
N TYR A 203 9.58 13.58 -20.15
CA TYR A 203 8.74 14.70 -20.55
C TYR A 203 7.31 14.29 -20.82
N ASP A 204 7.13 13.18 -21.54
CA ASP A 204 5.83 12.59 -21.81
C ASP A 204 5.14 12.21 -20.49
N LEU A 205 5.89 11.61 -19.54
CA LEU A 205 5.36 11.21 -18.24
C LEU A 205 4.87 12.37 -17.36
N ILE A 206 5.56 13.52 -17.42
CA ILE A 206 5.21 14.69 -16.60
C ILE A 206 4.37 15.73 -17.36
N GLU A 207 3.89 15.37 -18.55
CA GLU A 207 3.08 16.24 -19.43
C GLU A 207 3.75 17.61 -19.64
N TYR A 208 5.06 17.57 -19.93
CA TYR A 208 5.89 18.79 -19.99
C TYR A 208 5.44 19.74 -21.11
N GLU A 209 5.05 19.18 -22.27
CA GLU A 209 4.60 19.96 -23.43
C GLU A 209 3.30 20.74 -23.12
N ASP A 210 2.34 20.12 -22.42
CA ASP A 210 1.11 20.77 -21.97
C ASP A 210 1.36 21.95 -21.02
N PHE A 211 2.44 21.88 -20.24
CA PHE A 211 2.86 23.00 -19.40
C PHE A 211 3.41 24.15 -20.24
N GLU A 212 4.29 23.86 -21.19
CA GLU A 212 4.84 24.89 -22.09
C GLU A 212 3.75 25.54 -22.96
N GLU A 213 2.82 24.76 -23.49
CA GLU A 213 1.70 25.29 -24.28
C GLU A 213 0.81 26.22 -23.46
N ARG A 214 0.48 25.83 -22.22
CA ARG A 214 -0.27 26.70 -21.30
C ARG A 214 0.51 27.97 -20.98
N ASP A 215 1.81 27.87 -20.68
CA ASP A 215 2.66 29.03 -20.43
C ASP A 215 2.67 30.00 -21.62
N ARG A 216 2.88 29.48 -22.84
CA ARG A 216 2.79 30.26 -24.09
C ARG A 216 1.42 30.91 -24.28
N SER A 217 0.34 30.23 -23.90
CA SER A 217 -1.03 30.76 -24.01
C SER A 217 -1.29 31.94 -23.07
N TYR A 218 -0.63 31.99 -21.91
CA TYR A 218 -0.79 33.08 -20.94
C TYR A 218 0.02 34.32 -21.31
N PHE A 219 1.16 34.15 -21.96
CA PHE A 219 2.05 35.26 -22.31
C PHE A 219 1.99 35.69 -23.78
N GLY A 220 1.21 35.00 -24.61
CA GLY A 220 1.04 35.33 -26.03
C GLY A 220 2.36 35.24 -26.79
N GLY A 221 2.87 34.02 -26.98
CA GLY A 221 4.19 33.81 -27.59
C GLY A 221 4.32 34.38 -29.01
N GLU A 222 5.04 35.49 -29.15
CA GLU A 222 5.93 35.71 -30.29
C GLU A 222 7.09 34.71 -30.15
N THR A 223 7.34 33.93 -31.20
CA THR A 223 8.49 33.05 -31.30
C THR A 223 9.75 33.89 -31.54
N ASP A 224 10.74 33.79 -30.66
CA ASP A 224 12.11 34.12 -31.04
C ASP A 224 12.57 33.10 -32.09
N GLU A 225 12.80 33.57 -33.32
CA GLU A 225 13.41 32.83 -34.45
C GLU A 225 14.84 32.35 -34.15
#